data_AF-A0A495YY08-F1
#
_entry.id   AF-A0A495YY08-F1
#
_cell.length_a   1.000
_cell.length_b   1.000
_cell.length_c   1.000
_cell.angle_alpha   90.00
_cell.angle_beta   90.00
_cell.angle_gamma   90.00
#
_symmetry.space_group_name_H-M   'P 1'
#
loop_
_entity.id
_entity.type
_entity.pdbx_description
1 polymer ?
#
loop_
_entity_poly.entity_id
_entity_poly.type
_entity_poly.pdbx_seq_one_letter_code
_entity_poly.pdbx_strand_id
1 'polypeptide(L)' 'MSNKVNEFQILNADNTELMRISQEGTLSLNLNELQTIQAHFAKLQRNPTDVELEVILRDLVTAIMRPVYTS' A
#
# COMPACT_ATOMS: atom_id res chain seq x y z
N MET A 1 -23.98 11.48 -6.33
CA MET A 1 -22.57 11.70 -5.95
C MET A 1 -21.78 10.52 -6.46
N SER A 2 -21.05 10.66 -7.56
CA SER A 2 -20.20 9.58 -8.07
C SER A 2 -18.97 9.48 -7.17
N ASN A 3 -18.97 8.58 -6.18
CA ASN A 3 -17.76 8.25 -5.42
C ASN A 3 -16.79 7.57 -6.38
N LYS A 4 -15.94 8.37 -7.02
CA LYS A 4 -14.93 7.88 -7.94
C LYS A 4 -13.77 7.39 -7.09
N VAL A 5 -13.70 6.08 -6.94
CA VAL A 5 -12.61 5.41 -6.22
C VAL A 5 -11.33 5.59 -7.04
N ASN A 6 -10.26 6.06 -6.41
CA ASN A 6 -8.97 6.19 -7.08
C ASN A 6 -8.17 4.90 -6.91
N GLU A 7 -7.73 4.33 -8.02
CA GLU A 7 -6.88 3.14 -8.03
C GLU A 7 -5.41 3.53 -8.18
N PHE A 8 -4.54 2.91 -7.39
CA PHE A 8 -3.09 3.13 -7.49
C PHE A 8 -2.44 2.01 -8.30
N GLN A 9 -1.79 2.37 -9.41
CA GLN A 9 -1.18 1.42 -10.35
C GLN A 9 0.14 0.84 -9.82
N ILE A 10 0.07 0.06 -8.73
CA ILE A 10 1.26 -0.52 -8.09
C ILE A 10 1.61 -1.92 -8.62
N LEU A 11 0.69 -2.64 -9.28
CA LEU A 11 0.90 -4.05 -9.64
C LEU A 11 2.17 -4.30 -10.47
N ASN A 12 2.45 -3.43 -11.43
CA ASN A 12 3.59 -3.53 -12.35
C ASN A 12 4.60 -2.40 -12.12
N ALA A 13 4.45 -1.62 -11.06
CA ALA A 13 5.33 -0.51 -10.74
C ALA A 13 6.70 -1.04 -10.29
N ASP A 14 7.77 -0.48 -10.82
CA ASP A 14 9.10 -0.70 -10.26
C ASP A 14 9.30 0.13 -8.97
N ASN A 15 10.46 -0.02 -8.32
CA ASN A 15 10.75 0.69 -7.07
C ASN A 15 10.67 2.22 -7.20
N THR A 16 11.03 2.77 -8.36
CA THR A 16 10.99 4.21 -8.61
C THR A 16 9.54 4.66 -8.73
N GLU A 17 8.75 3.91 -9.48
CA GLU A 17 7.35 4.19 -9.71
C GLU A 17 6.51 4.03 -8.45
N LEU A 18 6.81 3.02 -7.61
CA LEU A 18 6.21 2.87 -6.29
C LEU A 18 6.45 4.13 -5.42
N MET A 19 7.69 4.63 -5.40
CA MET A 19 8.03 5.84 -4.65
C MET A 19 7.33 7.08 -5.19
N ARG A 20 7.21 7.21 -6.52
CA ARG A 20 6.46 8.29 -7.17
C ARG A 20 4.99 8.25 -6.77
N ILE A 21 4.39 7.06 -6.79
CA ILE A 21 3.00 6.83 -6.36
C ILE A 21 2.79 7.23 -4.90
N SER A 22 3.72 6.89 -4.01
CA SER A 22 3.68 7.29 -2.60
C SER A 22 3.73 8.80 -2.39
N GLN A 23 4.59 9.47 -3.16
CA GLN A 23 4.73 10.93 -3.10
C GLN A 23 3.50 11.66 -3.64
N GLU A 24 3.00 11.25 -4.80
CA GLU A 24 1.83 11.87 -5.43
C GLU A 24 0.53 11.58 -4.69
N GLY A 25 0.39 10.36 -4.15
CA GLY A 25 -0.76 9.96 -3.34
C GLY A 25 -0.69 10.48 -1.89
N THR A 26 0.38 11.17 -1.50
CA THR A 26 0.64 11.60 -0.11
C THR A 26 0.52 10.44 0.89
N LEU A 27 0.91 9.23 0.47
CA LEU A 27 0.69 7.99 1.22
C LEU A 27 1.63 7.84 2.41
N SER A 28 2.70 8.65 2.48
CA SER A 28 3.73 8.61 3.54
C SER A 28 4.40 7.23 3.68
N LEU A 29 4.50 6.46 2.59
CA LEU A 29 5.02 5.10 2.60
C LEU A 29 6.46 5.02 2.12
N ASN A 30 7.23 4.14 2.76
CA ASN A 30 8.54 3.75 2.30
C ASN A 30 8.47 2.60 1.28
N LEU A 31 9.61 2.33 0.63
CA LEU A 31 9.70 1.32 -0.41
C LEU A 31 9.32 -0.10 0.07
N ASN A 32 9.71 -0.50 1.28
CA ASN A 32 9.41 -1.83 1.80
C ASN A 32 7.91 -2.03 2.06
N GLU A 33 7.24 -0.99 2.58
CA GLU A 33 5.79 -0.98 2.78
C GLU A 33 5.07 -1.10 1.44
N LEU A 34 5.47 -0.31 0.45
CA LEU A 34 4.91 -0.34 -0.90
C LEU A 34 5.10 -1.70 -1.57
N GLN A 35 6.28 -2.32 -1.44
CA GLN A 35 6.53 -3.66 -1.96
C GLN A 35 5.67 -4.73 -1.26
N THR A 36 5.43 -4.58 0.04
CA THR A 36 4.56 -5.49 0.80
C THR A 36 3.11 -5.38 0.31
N ILE A 37 2.62 -4.16 0.12
CA ILE A 37 1.30 -3.88 -0.43
C ILE A 37 1.21 -4.41 -1.87
N GLN A 38 2.20 -4.12 -2.72
CA GLN A 38 2.27 -4.64 -4.08
C GLN A 38 2.19 -6.16 -4.11
N ALA A 39 2.94 -6.87 -3.26
CA ALA A 39 2.90 -8.32 -3.18
C ALA A 39 1.52 -8.85 -2.73
N HIS A 40 0.83 -8.14 -1.84
CA HIS A 40 -0.53 -8.48 -1.44
C HIS A 40 -1.51 -8.35 -2.62
N PHE A 41 -1.49 -7.21 -3.29
CA PHE A 41 -2.39 -6.91 -4.42
C PHE A 41 -2.08 -7.71 -5.68
N ALA A 42 -0.81 -8.09 -5.89
CA ALA A 42 -0.40 -9.01 -6.94
C ALA A 42 -1.07 -10.39 -6.80
N LYS A 43 -1.22 -10.90 -5.57
CA LYS A 43 -1.95 -12.15 -5.31
C LYS A 43 -3.45 -12.02 -5.61
N LEU A 44 -4.00 -10.83 -5.44
CA LEU A 44 -5.40 -10.51 -5.75
C LEU A 44 -5.62 -10.13 -7.22
N GLN A 45 -4.55 -10.03 -8.01
CA GLN A 45 -4.56 -9.64 -9.44
C GLN A 45 -5.32 -8.34 -9.73
N ARG A 46 -5.26 -7.38 -8.80
CA ARG A 46 -5.91 -6.06 -8.96
C ARG A 46 -5.12 -4.98 -8.26
N ASN A 47 -5.29 -3.73 -8.68
CA ASN A 47 -4.72 -2.59 -7.97
C ASN A 47 -5.52 -2.27 -6.70
N PRO A 48 -4.87 -1.72 -5.67
CA PRO A 48 -5.56 -1.16 -4.52
C PRO A 48 -6.32 0.12 -4.85
N THR A 49 -7.37 0.33 -4.09
CA THR A 49 -8.06 1.62 -4.01
C THR A 49 -7.48 2.48 -2.89
N ASP A 50 -7.68 3.79 -2.97
CA ASP A 50 -7.35 4.75 -1.90
C ASP A 50 -7.87 4.33 -0.52
N VAL A 51 -9.14 3.93 -0.43
CA VAL A 51 -9.76 3.45 0.82
C VAL A 51 -9.08 2.17 1.33
N GLU A 52 -8.75 1.24 0.44
CA GLU A 52 -8.09 0.00 0.84
C GLU A 52 -6.65 0.21 1.30
N LEU A 53 -5.92 1.16 0.71
CA LEU A 53 -4.60 1.52 1.20
C LEU A 53 -4.67 2.02 2.64
N GLU A 54 -5.56 2.95 2.97
CA GLU A 54 -5.68 3.46 4.35
C GLU A 54 -5.94 2.34 5.38
N VAL A 55 -6.77 1.36 5.03
CA VAL A 55 -7.10 0.23 5.90
C VAL A 55 -5.94 -0.76 6.01
N ILE A 56 -5.35 -1.14 4.87
CA ILE A 56 -4.23 -2.08 4.83
C ILE A 56 -3.00 -1.48 5.51
N LEU A 57 -2.80 -0.17 5.45
CA LEU A 57 -1.72 0.50 6.18
C LEU A 57 -1.86 0.36 7.69
N ARG A 58 -3.08 0.50 8.22
CA ARG A 58 -3.35 0.33 9.65
C ARG A 58 -3.02 -1.09 10.13
N ASP A 59 -3.37 -2.09 9.33
CA ASP A 59 -3.19 -3.50 9.70
C ASP A 59 -1.79 -4.03 9.39
N LEU A 60 -1.21 -3.65 8.24
CA LEU A 60 0.15 -4.04 7.86
C LEU A 60 1.17 -3.42 8.80
N VAL A 61 1.14 -2.11 9.08
CA VAL A 61 2.09 -1.49 10.03
C VAL A 61 2.10 -2.23 11.37
N THR A 62 0.93 -2.69 11.83
CA THR A 62 0.80 -3.52 13.04
C THR A 62 1.44 -4.91 12.90
N ALA A 63 1.40 -5.51 11.71
CA ALA A 63 1.99 -6.80 11.40
C ALA A 63 3.52 -6.74 11.14
N ILE A 64 4.03 -5.70 10.47
CA ILE A 64 5.48 -5.52 10.18
C ILE A 64 6.25 -4.91 11.37
N MET A 65 5.60 -4.10 12.22
CA MET A 65 6.22 -3.51 13.43
C MET A 65 6.14 -4.41 14.68
N ARG A 66 5.76 -5.68 14.56
CA ARG A 66 5.86 -6.64 15.68
C ARG A 66 7.21 -7.37 15.68
N PRO A 67 8.20 -6.81 16.37
CA PRO A 67 8.99 -7.56 17.33
C PRO A 67 8.66 -7.01 18.73
N VAL A 68 8.23 -7.89 19.64
CA VAL A 68 8.21 -7.62 21.09
C VAL A 68 7.12 -6.64 21.60
N TYR A 69 5.88 -7.10 21.63
CA TYR A 69 4.95 -6.81 22.75
C TYR A 69 4.17 -8.09 23.05
N THR A 70 4.92 -9.11 23.43
CA THR A 70 4.45 -10.17 24.32
C THR A 70 5.27 -10.00 25.60
N SER A 71 4.58 -9.85 26.73
CA SER A 71 5.12 -9.65 28.07
C SER A 71 6.31 -10.53 28.42
#